data_AF-A0A9J6E719-F1
#
_entry.id   AF-A0A9J6E719-F1
#
_cell.length_a   1.000
_cell.length_b   1.000
_cell.length_c   1.000
_cell.angle_alpha   90.00
_cell.angle_beta   90.00
_cell.angle_gamma   90.00
#
_symmetry.space_group_name_H-M   'P 1'
#
loop_
_entity.id
_entity.type
_entity.pdbx_description
1 polymer ?
#
loop_
_entity_poly.entity_id
_entity_poly.type
_entity_poly.pdbx_seq_one_letter_code
_entity_poly.pdbx_strand_id
1 'polypeptide(L)'
;MFCWKIGSALCTGNTVIVKPAEQTPLTALYTARLVVDAGFPPGVVNVVPGFGETAGAALSKHMDVDKIAFTGSTQVPMSLLALTPSPTVSQTGGLLITLMSPK
;
A
#
# COMPACT_ATOMS: atom_id res chain seq x y z
N MET A 1 -6.53 -7.76 7.53
CA MET A 1 -6.71 -6.38 7.02
C MET A 1 -6.17 -6.16 5.60
N PHE A 2 -5.07 -6.84 5.19
CA PHE A 2 -4.49 -6.78 3.83
C PHE A 2 -5.54 -6.88 2.71
N CYS A 3 -6.38 -7.91 2.75
CA CYS A 3 -7.42 -8.17 1.74
C CYS A 3 -8.53 -7.10 1.67
N TRP A 4 -8.91 -6.45 2.77
CA TRP A 4 -10.00 -5.46 2.77
C TRP A 4 -9.65 -4.16 2.04
N LYS A 5 -8.41 -3.71 2.12
CA LYS A 5 -7.95 -2.49 1.45
C LYS A 5 -7.63 -2.73 -0.03
N ILE A 6 -7.10 -3.90 -0.35
CA ILE A 6 -6.73 -4.25 -1.72
C ILE A 6 -7.96 -4.62 -2.54
N GLY A 7 -8.91 -5.38 -1.97
CA GLY A 7 -10.10 -5.83 -2.69
C GLY A 7 -10.91 -4.66 -3.26
N SER A 8 -11.22 -3.66 -2.44
CA SER A 8 -11.97 -2.48 -2.90
C SER A 8 -11.22 -1.68 -3.96
N ALA A 9 -9.90 -1.51 -3.82
CA ALA A 9 -9.09 -0.83 -4.81
C ALA A 9 -9.04 -1.55 -6.16
N LEU A 10 -8.86 -2.87 -6.14
CA LEU A 10 -8.85 -3.70 -7.33
C LEU A 10 -10.22 -3.72 -8.02
N CYS A 11 -11.31 -3.78 -7.25
CA CYS A 11 -12.68 -3.71 -7.80
C CYS A 11 -12.96 -2.39 -8.52
N THR A 12 -12.33 -1.29 -8.08
CA THR A 12 -12.42 0.01 -8.76
C THR A 12 -11.44 0.17 -9.94
N GLY A 13 -10.68 -0.87 -10.28
CA GLY A 13 -9.73 -0.87 -11.40
C GLY A 13 -8.36 -0.28 -11.08
N ASN A 14 -8.05 0.02 -9.81
CA ASN A 14 -6.74 0.57 -9.43
C ASN A 14 -5.67 -0.51 -9.43
N THR A 15 -4.43 -0.09 -9.71
CA THR A 15 -3.25 -0.88 -9.36
C THR A 15 -2.81 -0.55 -7.94
N VAL A 16 -2.19 -1.53 -7.27
CA VAL A 16 -1.83 -1.39 -5.86
C VAL A 16 -0.35 -1.69 -5.63
N ILE A 17 0.27 -0.89 -4.76
CA ILE A 17 1.57 -1.17 -4.16
C ILE A 17 1.34 -1.37 -2.67
N VAL A 18 1.78 -2.51 -2.15
CA VAL A 18 1.64 -2.87 -0.76
C VAL A 18 3.01 -2.91 -0.11
N LYS A 19 3.24 -2.03 0.87
CA LYS A 19 4.44 -2.01 1.69
C LYS A 19 4.13 -2.59 3.07
N PRO A 20 4.42 -3.89 3.32
CA PRO A 20 4.11 -4.53 4.59
C PRO A 20 5.00 -4.01 5.72
N ALA A 21 4.53 -4.14 6.96
CA ALA A 21 5.35 -3.86 8.15
C ALA A 21 6.62 -4.72 8.14
N GLU A 22 7.76 -4.14 8.52
CA GLU A 22 9.04 -4.85 8.54
C GLU A 22 9.06 -6.05 9.51
N GLN A 23 8.20 -6.03 10.54
CA GLN A 23 8.06 -7.11 11.52
C GLN A 23 7.28 -8.32 10.97
N THR A 24 6.42 -8.12 9.96
CA THR A 24 5.50 -9.17 9.47
C THR A 24 5.39 -9.23 7.94
N PRO A 25 6.51 -9.28 7.18
CA PRO A 25 6.48 -9.23 5.72
C PRO A 25 6.01 -10.55 5.07
N LEU A 26 6.19 -11.68 5.76
CA LEU A 26 6.01 -13.02 5.17
C LEU A 26 4.59 -13.27 4.66
N THR A 27 3.56 -12.85 5.41
CA THR A 27 2.16 -13.01 4.99
C THR A 27 1.85 -12.22 3.72
N ALA A 28 2.40 -11.01 3.58
CA ALA A 28 2.20 -10.20 2.39
C ALA A 28 2.93 -10.79 1.17
N LEU A 29 4.15 -11.30 1.37
CA LEU A 29 4.92 -11.98 0.32
C LEU A 29 4.25 -13.28 -0.14
N TYR A 30 3.74 -14.08 0.80
CA TYR A 30 2.97 -15.28 0.47
C TYR A 30 1.68 -14.91 -0.28
N THR A 31 1.00 -13.83 0.12
CA THR A 31 -0.17 -13.35 -0.63
C THR A 31 0.20 -12.90 -2.05
N ALA A 32 1.37 -12.29 -2.26
CA ALA A 32 1.84 -11.95 -3.60
C ALA A 32 1.96 -13.20 -4.49
N ARG A 33 2.44 -14.32 -3.93
CA ARG A 33 2.46 -15.60 -4.64
C ARG A 33 1.06 -16.06 -5.04
N LEU A 34 0.11 -16.01 -4.10
CA LEU A 34 -1.28 -16.38 -4.37
C LEU A 34 -1.94 -15.48 -5.44
N VAL A 35 -1.58 -14.20 -5.50
CA VAL A 35 -2.07 -13.27 -6.54
C VAL A 35 -1.58 -13.69 -7.93
N VAL A 36 -0.33 -14.13 -8.03
CA VAL A 36 0.21 -14.70 -9.29
C VAL A 36 -0.52 -15.99 -9.65
N ASP A 37 -0.70 -16.90 -8.68
CA ASP A 37 -1.40 -18.18 -8.92
C ASP A 37 -2.90 -17.95 -9.27
N ALA A 38 -3.50 -16.85 -8.82
CA ALA A 38 -4.87 -16.44 -9.17
C ALA A 38 -4.99 -15.80 -10.57
N GLY A 39 -3.87 -15.59 -11.28
CA GLY A 39 -3.87 -15.10 -12.66
C GLY A 39 -4.06 -13.59 -12.83
N PHE A 40 -3.73 -12.79 -11.81
CA PHE A 40 -3.73 -11.33 -11.95
C PHE A 40 -2.71 -10.88 -13.00
N PRO A 41 -3.02 -9.86 -13.82
CA PRO A 41 -2.06 -9.30 -14.76
C PRO A 41 -0.81 -8.78 -14.02
N PRO A 42 0.40 -8.93 -14.60
CA PRO A 42 1.63 -8.39 -14.02
C PRO A 42 1.50 -6.90 -13.73
N GLY A 43 1.98 -6.47 -12.57
CA GLY A 43 1.97 -5.06 -12.15
C GLY A 43 0.67 -4.55 -11.53
N VAL A 44 -0.43 -5.34 -11.53
CA VAL A 44 -1.69 -4.93 -10.87
C VAL A 44 -1.57 -4.92 -9.35
N VAL A 45 -0.87 -5.91 -8.79
CA VAL A 45 -0.55 -5.98 -7.37
C VAL A 45 0.95 -6.13 -7.21
N ASN A 46 1.57 -5.16 -6.54
CA ASN A 46 2.99 -5.16 -6.26
C ASN A 46 3.17 -5.19 -4.74
N VAL A 47 4.02 -6.09 -4.24
CA VAL A 47 4.38 -6.13 -2.82
C VAL A 47 5.85 -5.75 -2.69
N VAL A 48 6.10 -4.63 -2.00
CA VAL A 48 7.43 -4.04 -1.88
C VAL A 48 7.78 -3.91 -0.40
N PRO A 49 8.44 -4.93 0.20
CA PRO A 49 9.00 -4.82 1.54
C PRO A 49 10.07 -3.73 1.59
N GLY A 50 10.17 -3.06 2.73
CA GLY A 50 11.17 -2.01 2.97
C GLY A 50 10.87 -1.30 4.27
N PHE A 51 11.74 -0.39 4.71
CA PHE A 51 11.52 0.37 5.94
C PHE A 51 10.54 1.52 5.73
N GLY A 52 9.84 1.93 6.80
CA GLY A 52 8.93 3.08 6.74
C GLY A 52 9.62 4.36 6.31
N GLU A 53 10.80 4.63 6.87
CA GLU A 53 11.58 5.84 6.63
C GLU A 53 12.11 5.96 5.19
N THR A 54 12.31 4.83 4.51
CA THR A 54 12.85 4.80 3.14
C THR A 54 11.74 4.50 2.13
N ALA A 55 11.28 3.25 2.06
CA ALA A 55 10.28 2.82 1.09
C ALA A 55 8.92 3.51 1.34
N GLY A 56 8.51 3.64 2.61
CA GLY A 56 7.25 4.32 2.95
C GLY A 56 7.26 5.80 2.58
N ALA A 57 8.32 6.52 2.95
CA ALA A 57 8.47 7.94 2.64
C ALA A 57 8.66 8.22 1.15
N ALA A 58 9.31 7.32 0.41
CA ALA A 58 9.43 7.43 -1.05
C ALA A 58 8.06 7.25 -1.73
N LEU A 59 7.32 6.19 -1.35
CA LEU A 59 5.96 5.94 -1.86
C LEU A 59 5.01 7.08 -1.53
N SER A 60 5.18 7.73 -0.37
CA SER A 60 4.30 8.82 0.04
C SER A 60 4.51 10.11 -0.75
N LYS A 61 5.69 10.32 -1.30
CA LYS A 61 6.04 11.52 -2.07
C LYS A 61 5.89 11.31 -3.58
N HIS A 62 5.54 10.10 -4.01
CA HIS A 62 5.53 9.75 -5.43
C HIS A 62 4.33 10.37 -6.14
N MET A 63 4.57 11.12 -7.22
CA MET A 63 3.53 11.91 -7.89
C MET A 63 2.47 11.07 -8.63
N ASP A 64 2.79 9.82 -8.98
CA ASP A 64 1.81 8.91 -9.59
C ASP A 64 0.96 8.15 -8.57
N VAL A 65 1.11 8.44 -7.27
CA VAL A 65 0.28 7.83 -6.23
C VAL A 65 -0.94 8.70 -5.99
N ASP A 66 -2.12 8.17 -6.32
CA ASP A 66 -3.37 8.92 -6.18
C ASP A 66 -3.97 8.84 -4.78
N LYS A 67 -3.71 7.75 -4.05
CA LYS A 67 -4.23 7.57 -2.69
C LYS A 67 -3.33 6.71 -1.84
N ILE A 68 -3.27 7.07 -0.57
CA ILE A 68 -2.57 6.29 0.44
C ILE A 68 -3.54 5.82 1.50
N ALA A 69 -3.63 4.51 1.67
CA ALA A 69 -4.34 3.86 2.74
C ALA A 69 -3.32 3.35 3.77
N PHE A 70 -3.03 4.16 4.78
CA PHE A 70 -2.14 3.78 5.87
C PHE A 70 -2.90 3.11 7.02
N THR A 71 -2.25 2.15 7.66
CA THR A 71 -2.70 1.59 8.92
C THR A 71 -1.52 1.59 9.90
N GLY A 72 -1.62 2.20 11.08
CA GLY A 72 -0.49 2.27 12.05
C GLY A 72 -0.75 3.13 13.27
N SER A 73 0.29 3.54 14.00
CA SER A 73 0.13 4.46 15.13
C SER A 73 -0.30 5.84 14.63
N THR A 74 -1.03 6.62 15.44
CA THR A 74 -1.60 7.93 15.05
C THR A 74 -0.55 8.97 14.65
N GLN A 75 0.70 8.81 15.08
CA GLN A 75 1.78 9.76 14.77
C GLN A 75 2.29 9.64 13.32
N VAL A 76 2.27 8.44 12.75
CA VAL A 76 2.73 8.18 11.36
C VAL A 76 1.78 8.74 10.28
N PRO A 77 0.44 8.67 10.37
CA PRO A 77 -0.44 9.29 9.38
C PRO A 77 -0.38 10.82 9.44
N MET A 78 -0.09 11.42 10.60
CA MET A 78 0.13 12.87 10.71
C MET A 78 1.38 13.31 9.94
N SER A 79 2.48 12.55 10.06
CA SER A 79 3.68 12.83 9.26
C SER A 79 3.47 12.53 7.78
N LEU A 80 2.72 11.48 7.43
CA LEU A 80 2.33 11.19 6.05
C LEU A 80 1.53 12.33 5.43
N LEU A 81 0.50 12.83 6.12
CA LEU A 81 -0.35 13.92 5.62
C LEU A 81 0.45 15.19 5.31
N ALA A 82 1.51 15.47 6.08
CA ALA A 82 2.41 16.59 5.82
C ALA A 82 3.33 16.38 4.61
N LEU A 83 3.54 15.13 4.18
CA LEU A 83 4.47 14.74 3.12
C LEU A 83 3.78 14.34 1.80
N THR A 84 2.48 14.04 1.83
CA THR A 84 1.71 13.54 0.69
C THR A 84 0.86 14.64 0.04
N PRO A 85 0.96 14.83 -1.30
CA PRO A 85 0.01 15.67 -2.04
C PRO A 85 -1.36 14.99 -2.24
N SER A 86 -1.43 13.68 -2.07
CA SER A 86 -2.58 12.85 -2.41
C SER A 86 -3.49 12.59 -1.20
N PRO A 87 -4.81 12.35 -1.40
CA PRO A 87 -5.73 12.02 -0.32
C PRO A 87 -5.26 10.79 0.47
N THR A 88 -5.14 10.94 1.79
CA THR A 88 -4.69 9.88 2.71
C THR A 88 -5.84 9.40 3.59
N VAL A 89 -6.07 8.08 3.63
CA VAL A 89 -7.02 7.41 4.52
C VAL A 89 -6.23 6.65 5.58
N SER A 90 -6.38 7.02 6.85
CA SER A 90 -5.67 6.40 7.98
C SER A 90 -6.59 5.54 8.86
N GLN A 91 -6.09 4.39 9.30
CA GLN A 91 -6.67 3.55 10.36
C GLN A 91 -5.56 3.06 11.29
N THR A 92 -5.87 2.46 12.45
CA THR A 92 -4.84 2.02 13.42
C THR A 92 -4.39 0.57 13.15
N GLY A 93 -3.07 0.30 12.98
CA GLY A 93 -2.50 -1.05 12.65
C GLY A 93 -1.61 -1.31 11.39
N GLY A 94 -0.29 -1.09 11.45
CA GLY A 94 0.79 -1.70 10.62
C GLY A 94 0.94 -1.64 9.08
N LEU A 95 -0.05 -1.36 8.22
CA LEU A 95 0.07 -1.55 6.76
C LEU A 95 -0.11 -0.27 5.90
N LEU A 96 0.88 0.06 5.06
CA LEU A 96 0.77 1.10 4.03
C LEU A 96 0.38 0.49 2.68
N ILE A 97 -0.78 0.92 2.14
CA ILE A 97 -1.23 0.57 0.79
C ILE A 97 -1.31 1.83 -0.04
N THR A 98 -0.66 1.79 -1.19
CA THR A 98 -0.61 2.88 -2.17
C THR A 98 -1.43 2.46 -3.38
N LEU A 99 -2.32 3.35 -3.81
CA LEU A 99 -3.23 3.14 -4.94
C LEU A 99 -2.84 4.07 -6.08
N MET A 100 -2.72 3.51 -7.28
CA MET A 100 -2.52 4.26 -8.52
C MET A 100 -3.68 3.94 -9.47
N SER A 101 -4.35 4.97 -9.98
CA SER A 101 -5.44 4.83 -10.94
C SER A 101 -4.87 4.42 -12.30
N PRO A 102 -5.62 3.63 -13.09
CA PRO A 102 -5.28 3.41 -14.48
C PRO A 102 -5.47 4.74 -15.23
N LYS A 103 -4.38 5.38 -15.64
CA LYS A 103 -4.42 6.47 -16.63
C LYS A 103 -4.57 5.88 -18.03
#